data_AF-Q4MYV1-F1
#
_entry.id   AF-Q4MYV1-F1
#
_cell.length_a   1.000
_cell.length_b   1.000
_cell.length_c   1.000
_cell.angle_alpha   90.00
_cell.angle_beta   90.00
_cell.angle_gamma   90.00
#
_symmetry.space_group_name_H-M   'P 1'
#
loop_
_entity.id
_entity.type
_entity.pdbx_description
1 polymer ?
#
loop_
_entity_poly.entity_id
_entity_poly.type
_entity_poly.pdbx_seq_one_letter_code
_entity_poly.pdbx_strand_id
1 'polypeptide(L)'
;MTSTQSGNTDSPSRQSRVILILAIVLAGLATLQVKRLVVTCGTYAVKRFKIDKGLTALFIKLTSIAVENFFILGIIFSAIYLIVSTSKRWDANLSIVVCWLNLIAFVIICIAYFGSGEDASLNFYYWSLNLAAFTSGMFFELVFDIVTKDLIFYLIGMPMSEAGVLIFHVAFEYLYDLFFDEQIEYFLVMNQIIAAIGLWLFAGLFWTLAFRNYDENSKRHVIHNTDILMEDGNLTVKNNRNEEKKEMSVLERLAKASSPIMLCIISCFFVYFLHPGIIPFDFVDTDEGYLIILIGVGVSAILTIVVIILVIKKIGPNQDWRKKLYAYNLLWFFPLVYTAIAVVTFYTIHYFESDFSRFVAGNVLVVGFMSAFLKSTGDFTEMVTLSAMSMQRDDGEEDGKLAAGINALLRLLIGISMFLGLGYESAISICTKNRLDWPTEGRSLIWAFFFWVGKSFQMGYHMIYNTLIPDLEYVFTIVTPEDIAQ
;
A
#
# COMPACT_ATOMS: atom_id res chain seq x y z
N MET A 1 22.48 -45.97 -31.81
CA MET A 1 21.70 -44.91 -32.46
C MET A 1 20.91 -44.19 -31.38
N THR A 2 21.51 -43.13 -30.86
CA THR A 2 21.00 -42.25 -29.81
C THR A 2 20.21 -41.13 -30.49
N SER A 3 18.88 -41.17 -30.41
CA SER A 3 18.03 -40.06 -30.85
C SER A 3 17.93 -39.04 -29.71
N THR A 4 18.75 -38.00 -29.80
CA THR A 4 18.62 -36.72 -29.12
C THR A 4 17.24 -36.12 -29.43
N GLN A 5 16.34 -36.13 -28.45
CA GLN A 5 15.13 -35.31 -28.49
C GLN A 5 15.54 -33.83 -28.37
N SER A 6 15.32 -33.09 -29.44
CA SER A 6 15.42 -31.64 -29.47
C SER A 6 14.40 -31.04 -28.50
N GLY A 7 14.87 -30.20 -27.56
CA GLY A 7 14.02 -29.49 -26.63
C GLY A 7 13.04 -28.57 -27.36
N ASN A 8 11.75 -28.88 -27.25
CA ASN A 8 10.66 -27.97 -27.59
C ASN A 8 10.76 -26.75 -26.67
N THR A 9 11.06 -25.58 -27.26
CA THR A 9 10.82 -24.29 -26.61
C THR A 9 9.31 -24.03 -26.61
N ASP A 10 8.60 -24.60 -25.64
CA ASP A 10 7.16 -24.40 -25.47
C ASP A 10 6.86 -22.94 -25.12
N SER A 11 6.38 -22.19 -26.10
CA SER A 11 5.65 -20.95 -25.82
C SER A 11 4.44 -21.29 -24.94
N PRO A 12 4.21 -20.59 -23.81
CA PRO A 12 3.06 -20.88 -22.95
C PRO A 12 1.76 -20.79 -23.73
N SER A 13 0.90 -21.80 -23.55
CA SER A 13 -0.45 -21.80 -24.13
C SER A 13 -1.19 -20.53 -23.71
N ARG A 14 -2.06 -20.00 -24.59
CA ARG A 14 -2.87 -18.81 -24.31
C ARG A 14 -3.64 -18.93 -23.00
N GLN A 15 -4.12 -20.14 -22.67
CA GLN A 15 -4.83 -20.43 -21.43
C GLN A 15 -3.94 -20.27 -20.18
N SER A 16 -2.71 -20.79 -20.21
CA SER A 16 -1.74 -20.65 -19.11
C SER A 16 -1.42 -19.18 -18.82
N ARG A 17 -1.36 -18.33 -19.84
CA ARG A 17 -1.10 -16.88 -19.70
C ARG A 17 -2.27 -16.15 -19.05
N VAL A 18 -3.50 -16.46 -19.45
CA VAL A 18 -4.70 -15.86 -18.84
C VAL A 18 -4.79 -16.23 -17.37
N ILE A 19 -4.51 -17.49 -17.02
CA ILE A 19 -4.46 -17.95 -15.63
C ILE A 19 -3.41 -17.16 -14.83
N LEU A 20 -2.22 -16.95 -15.39
CA LEU A 20 -1.16 -16.16 -14.75
C LEU A 20 -1.58 -14.71 -14.50
N ILE A 21 -2.13 -14.03 -15.52
CA ILE A 21 -2.62 -12.64 -15.37
C ILE A 21 -3.71 -12.57 -14.30
N LEU A 22 -4.69 -13.46 -14.35
CA LEU A 22 -5.78 -13.52 -13.38
C LEU A 22 -5.23 -13.75 -11.97
N ALA A 23 -4.28 -14.68 -11.79
CA ALA A 23 -3.65 -14.93 -10.51
C ALA A 23 -2.99 -13.67 -9.95
N ILE A 24 -2.22 -12.95 -10.78
CA ILE A 24 -1.49 -11.74 -10.39
C ILE A 24 -2.44 -10.60 -10.01
N VAL A 25 -3.46 -10.34 -10.82
CA VAL A 25 -4.43 -9.27 -10.57
C VAL A 25 -5.29 -9.58 -9.34
N LEU A 26 -5.79 -10.83 -9.20
CA LEU A 26 -6.57 -11.24 -8.03
C LEU A 26 -5.74 -11.16 -6.74
N ALA A 27 -4.47 -11.58 -6.78
CA ALA A 27 -3.54 -11.41 -5.67
C ALA A 27 -3.37 -9.94 -5.28
N GLY A 28 -3.22 -9.04 -6.26
CA GLY A 28 -3.14 -7.60 -6.02
C GLY A 28 -4.42 -7.03 -5.38
N LEU A 29 -5.59 -7.45 -5.88
CA LEU A 29 -6.90 -7.08 -5.33
C LEU A 29 -7.08 -7.58 -3.88
N ALA A 30 -6.55 -8.75 -3.56
CA ALA A 30 -6.71 -9.40 -2.26
C ALA A 30 -5.79 -8.82 -1.16
N THR A 31 -4.57 -8.41 -1.53
CA THR A 31 -3.50 -8.17 -0.55
C THR A 31 -3.81 -7.06 0.46
N LEU A 32 -4.51 -6.01 0.05
CA LEU A 32 -4.81 -4.87 0.94
C LEU A 32 -6.16 -4.96 1.65
N GLN A 33 -6.92 -6.05 1.48
CA GLN A 33 -8.28 -6.15 1.99
C GLN A 33 -8.40 -5.94 3.50
N VAL A 34 -7.40 -6.35 4.28
CA VAL A 34 -7.41 -6.16 5.74
C VAL A 34 -7.29 -4.69 6.12
N LYS A 35 -6.45 -3.93 5.42
CA LYS A 35 -6.34 -2.48 5.60
C LYS A 35 -7.65 -1.79 5.23
N ARG A 36 -8.27 -2.21 4.12
CA ARG A 36 -9.56 -1.67 3.67
C ARG A 36 -10.66 -1.96 4.68
N LEU A 37 -10.73 -3.18 5.20
CA LEU A 37 -11.69 -3.58 6.22
C LEU A 37 -11.62 -2.67 7.46
N VAL A 38 -10.42 -2.37 7.97
CA VAL A 38 -10.29 -1.48 9.14
C VAL A 38 -10.78 -0.07 8.86
N VAL A 39 -10.44 0.50 7.71
CA VAL A 39 -10.80 1.88 7.36
C VAL A 39 -12.30 2.01 7.09
N THR A 40 -12.89 1.10 6.31
CA THR A 40 -14.28 1.22 5.86
C THR A 40 -15.28 0.62 6.84
N CYS A 41 -14.88 -0.42 7.59
CA CYS A 41 -15.76 -1.07 8.57
C CYS A 41 -15.50 -0.65 10.01
N GLY A 42 -14.47 0.17 10.29
CA GLY A 42 -14.08 0.54 11.63
C GLY A 42 -15.20 1.21 12.43
N THR A 43 -15.92 2.16 11.83
CA THR A 43 -17.07 2.85 12.45
C THR A 43 -18.21 1.90 12.80
N TYR A 44 -18.48 0.92 11.93
CA TYR A 44 -19.51 -0.09 12.12
C TYR A 44 -19.12 -1.14 13.16
N ALA A 45 -17.84 -1.53 13.20
CA ALA A 45 -17.31 -2.48 14.18
C ALA A 45 -17.38 -1.93 15.62
N VAL A 46 -17.18 -0.63 15.83
CA VAL A 46 -17.30 0.03 17.15
C VAL A 46 -18.69 -0.18 17.75
N LYS A 47 -19.76 -0.04 16.94
CA LYS A 47 -21.15 -0.29 17.38
C LYS A 47 -21.32 -1.74 17.85
N ARG A 48 -20.72 -2.70 17.13
CA ARG A 48 -20.80 -4.12 17.44
C ARG A 48 -20.13 -4.49 18.76
N PHE A 49 -18.98 -3.89 19.05
CA PHE A 49 -18.23 -4.11 20.30
C PHE A 49 -18.66 -3.18 21.44
N LYS A 50 -19.76 -2.43 21.28
CA LYS A 50 -20.33 -1.53 22.30
C LYS A 50 -19.32 -0.50 22.83
N ILE A 51 -18.39 -0.08 21.98
CA ILE A 51 -17.42 0.98 22.30
C ILE A 51 -18.17 2.33 22.31
N ASP A 52 -17.85 3.20 23.26
CA ASP A 52 -18.46 4.52 23.36
C ASP A 52 -18.24 5.35 22.08
N LYS A 53 -19.25 6.12 21.68
CA LYS A 53 -19.21 6.93 20.46
C LYS A 53 -18.05 7.92 20.47
N GLY A 54 -17.69 8.47 21.63
CA GLY A 54 -16.54 9.36 21.81
C GLY A 54 -15.19 8.70 21.53
N LEU A 55 -15.11 7.37 21.58
CA LEU A 55 -13.88 6.58 21.40
C LEU A 55 -13.76 5.97 19.99
N THR A 56 -14.76 6.18 19.12
CA THR A 56 -14.81 5.62 17.75
C THR A 56 -13.57 5.98 16.93
N ALA A 57 -13.22 7.27 16.89
CA ALA A 57 -12.08 7.75 16.10
C ALA A 57 -10.76 7.17 16.62
N LEU A 58 -10.62 7.05 17.94
CA LEU A 58 -9.45 6.46 18.59
C LEU A 58 -9.30 4.98 18.23
N PHE A 59 -10.39 4.20 18.26
CA PHE A 59 -10.38 2.79 17.87
C PHE A 59 -9.93 2.58 16.42
N ILE A 60 -10.48 3.36 15.50
CA ILE A 60 -10.12 3.27 14.07
C ILE A 60 -8.65 3.64 13.88
N LYS A 61 -8.19 4.73 14.50
CA LYS A 61 -6.80 5.20 14.42
C LYS A 61 -5.83 4.14 14.96
N LEU A 62 -6.08 3.61 16.17
CA LEU A 62 -5.23 2.58 16.79
C LEU A 62 -5.19 1.29 15.96
N THR A 63 -6.35 0.80 15.52
CA THR A 63 -6.43 -0.44 14.74
C THR A 63 -5.77 -0.29 13.37
N SER A 64 -5.93 0.87 12.72
CA SER A 64 -5.31 1.15 11.42
C SER A 64 -3.78 1.19 11.52
N ILE A 65 -3.24 1.86 12.56
CA ILE A 65 -1.79 1.92 12.81
C ILE A 65 -1.24 0.53 13.12
N ALA A 66 -1.94 -0.25 13.96
CA ALA A 66 -1.52 -1.60 14.30
C ALA A 66 -1.45 -2.50 13.06
N VAL A 67 -2.51 -2.50 12.23
CA VAL A 67 -2.55 -3.27 10.98
C VAL A 67 -1.44 -2.84 10.02
N GLU A 68 -1.14 -1.54 9.90
CA GLU A 68 -0.02 -1.07 9.08
C GLU A 68 1.33 -1.59 9.59
N ASN A 69 1.56 -1.51 10.91
CA ASN A 69 2.78 -2.00 11.52
C ASN A 69 2.97 -3.51 11.32
N PHE A 70 1.92 -4.32 11.55
CA PHE A 70 1.99 -5.77 11.33
C PHE A 70 2.20 -6.12 9.86
N PHE A 71 1.63 -5.35 8.93
CA PHE A 71 1.89 -5.51 7.50
C PHE A 71 3.37 -5.26 7.16
N ILE A 72 3.97 -4.17 7.68
CA ILE A 72 5.39 -3.86 7.50
C ILE A 72 6.27 -4.95 8.15
N LEU A 73 5.91 -5.45 9.33
CA LEU A 73 6.61 -6.56 9.99
C LEU A 73 6.59 -7.83 9.12
N GLY A 74 5.47 -8.14 8.48
CA GLY A 74 5.36 -9.24 7.52
C GLY A 74 6.29 -9.09 6.33
N ILE A 75 6.38 -7.88 5.78
CA ILE A 75 7.31 -7.55 4.68
C ILE A 75 8.76 -7.77 5.13
N ILE A 76 9.15 -7.22 6.28
CA ILE A 76 10.52 -7.36 6.82
C ILE A 76 10.85 -8.84 7.03
N PHE A 77 9.92 -9.63 7.57
CA PHE A 77 10.11 -11.05 7.80
C PHE A 77 10.38 -11.82 6.50
N SER A 78 9.56 -11.59 5.45
CA SER A 78 9.78 -12.17 4.13
C SER A 78 11.07 -11.68 3.47
N ALA A 79 11.44 -10.41 3.64
CA ALA A 79 12.67 -9.84 3.08
C ALA A 79 13.92 -10.51 3.68
N ILE A 80 13.94 -10.73 5.00
CA ILE A 80 15.02 -11.46 5.68
C ILE A 80 15.14 -12.88 5.12
N TYR A 81 14.00 -13.55 4.89
CA TYR A 81 13.99 -14.86 4.24
C TYR A 81 14.57 -14.80 2.82
N LEU A 82 14.15 -13.85 1.99
CA LEU A 82 14.61 -13.71 0.60
C LEU A 82 16.10 -13.40 0.46
N ILE A 83 16.71 -12.76 1.47
CA ILE A 83 18.17 -12.56 1.54
C ILE A 83 18.90 -13.91 1.62
N VAL A 84 18.35 -14.87 2.36
CA VAL A 84 18.96 -16.21 2.57
C VAL A 84 18.52 -17.20 1.50
N SER A 85 17.35 -17.00 0.89
CA SER A 85 16.82 -17.90 -0.12
C SER A 85 17.72 -17.92 -1.36
N THR A 86 18.03 -19.12 -1.83
CA THR A 86 18.84 -19.36 -3.04
C THR A 86 18.04 -19.91 -4.21
N SER A 87 16.76 -20.25 -4.02
CA SER A 87 15.98 -21.00 -4.99
C SER A 87 14.56 -20.44 -5.14
N LYS A 88 14.29 -19.87 -6.31
CA LYS A 88 12.97 -19.29 -6.65
C LYS A 88 11.82 -20.30 -6.60
N ARG A 89 12.11 -21.60 -6.72
CA ARG A 89 11.10 -22.65 -6.58
C ARG A 89 10.58 -22.75 -5.14
N TRP A 90 11.46 -22.56 -4.15
CA TRP A 90 11.05 -22.50 -2.75
C TRP A 90 10.29 -21.21 -2.45
N ASP A 91 10.73 -20.09 -3.02
CA ASP A 91 10.04 -18.80 -2.92
C ASP A 91 8.59 -18.92 -3.46
N ALA A 92 8.43 -19.54 -4.64
CA ALA A 92 7.12 -19.82 -5.23
C ALA A 92 6.24 -20.71 -4.34
N ASN A 93 6.77 -21.83 -3.82
CA ASN A 93 6.01 -22.70 -2.92
C ASN A 93 5.62 -21.98 -1.62
N LEU A 94 6.52 -21.18 -1.05
CA LEU A 94 6.24 -20.39 0.14
C LEU A 94 5.12 -19.37 -0.14
N SER A 95 5.15 -18.69 -1.29
CA SER A 95 4.09 -17.75 -1.66
C SER A 95 2.71 -18.42 -1.76
N ILE A 96 2.64 -19.65 -2.25
CA ILE A 96 1.39 -20.44 -2.28
C ILE A 96 0.90 -20.68 -0.85
N VAL A 97 1.78 -21.16 0.04
CA VAL A 97 1.45 -21.41 1.45
C VAL A 97 0.95 -20.12 2.12
N VAL A 98 1.66 -19.01 1.96
CA VAL A 98 1.27 -17.72 2.56
C VAL A 98 -0.04 -17.19 1.97
N CYS A 99 -0.32 -17.42 0.68
CA CYS A 99 -1.60 -17.08 0.06
C CYS A 99 -2.77 -17.82 0.72
N TRP A 100 -2.62 -19.13 0.97
CA TRP A 100 -3.63 -19.92 1.70
C TRP A 100 -3.71 -19.55 3.19
N LEU A 101 -2.61 -19.18 3.82
CA LEU A 101 -2.62 -18.66 5.19
C LEU A 101 -3.42 -17.36 5.31
N ASN A 102 -3.38 -16.49 4.30
CA ASN A 102 -4.23 -15.30 4.27
C ASN A 102 -5.72 -15.67 4.24
N LEU A 103 -6.13 -16.65 3.44
CA LEU A 103 -7.51 -17.15 3.45
C LEU A 103 -7.92 -17.60 4.87
N ILE A 104 -7.06 -18.37 5.54
CA ILE A 104 -7.30 -18.84 6.91
C ILE A 104 -7.40 -17.65 7.87
N ALA A 105 -6.52 -16.65 7.75
CA ALA A 105 -6.55 -15.46 8.60
C ALA A 105 -7.88 -14.68 8.45
N PHE A 106 -8.41 -14.54 7.22
CA PHE A 106 -9.72 -13.93 7.00
C PHE A 106 -10.89 -14.77 7.54
N VAL A 107 -10.79 -16.11 7.50
CA VAL A 107 -11.77 -16.98 8.17
C VAL A 107 -11.71 -16.79 9.69
N ILE A 108 -10.52 -16.61 10.28
CA ILE A 108 -10.38 -16.30 11.71
C ILE A 108 -11.01 -14.94 12.03
N ILE A 109 -10.81 -13.90 11.21
CA ILE A 109 -11.47 -12.60 11.38
C ILE A 109 -13.00 -12.76 11.36
N CYS A 110 -13.51 -13.56 10.43
CA CYS A 110 -14.93 -13.88 10.34
C CYS A 110 -15.41 -14.54 11.65
N ILE A 111 -14.72 -15.57 12.14
CA ILE A 111 -15.06 -16.21 13.42
C ILE A 111 -14.97 -15.21 14.59
N ALA A 112 -13.98 -14.33 14.61
CA ALA A 112 -13.80 -13.35 15.67
C ALA A 112 -14.94 -12.30 15.72
N TYR A 113 -15.47 -11.92 14.56
CA TYR A 113 -16.56 -10.95 14.47
C TYR A 113 -17.95 -11.59 14.65
N PHE A 114 -18.17 -12.78 14.09
CA PHE A 114 -19.46 -13.48 14.06
C PHE A 114 -19.64 -14.56 15.14
N GLY A 115 -18.60 -15.37 15.37
CA GLY A 115 -18.70 -16.68 16.01
C GLY A 115 -19.11 -16.68 17.47
N SER A 116 -19.03 -15.53 18.14
CA SER A 116 -19.26 -15.42 19.59
C SER A 116 -20.61 -14.82 19.99
N GLY A 117 -21.50 -14.49 19.03
CA GLY A 117 -22.79 -13.87 19.37
C GLY A 117 -22.62 -12.56 20.15
N GLU A 118 -23.43 -12.27 21.16
CA GLU A 118 -23.32 -11.01 21.93
C GLU A 118 -21.98 -10.83 22.67
N ASP A 119 -21.25 -11.91 22.97
CA ASP A 119 -20.01 -11.94 23.76
C ASP A 119 -18.73 -11.91 22.90
N ALA A 120 -18.75 -11.22 21.75
CA ALA A 120 -17.58 -11.13 20.89
C ALA A 120 -16.44 -10.34 21.55
N SER A 121 -15.28 -10.98 21.69
CA SER A 121 -14.09 -10.35 22.26
C SER A 121 -13.47 -9.37 21.27
N LEU A 122 -13.43 -8.09 21.66
CA LEU A 122 -12.75 -7.03 20.93
C LEU A 122 -11.28 -7.38 20.68
N ASN A 123 -10.61 -7.94 21.69
CA ASN A 123 -9.21 -8.34 21.62
C ASN A 123 -8.98 -9.45 20.58
N PHE A 124 -9.87 -10.44 20.52
CA PHE A 124 -9.74 -11.51 19.52
C PHE A 124 -9.91 -10.97 18.10
N TYR A 125 -10.87 -10.07 17.87
CA TYR A 125 -11.04 -9.40 16.58
C TYR A 125 -9.80 -8.57 16.22
N TYR A 126 -9.32 -7.74 17.14
CA TYR A 126 -8.13 -6.91 16.95
C TYR A 126 -6.89 -7.72 16.55
N TRP A 127 -6.59 -8.80 17.29
CA TRP A 127 -5.42 -9.64 17.00
C TRP A 127 -5.58 -10.46 15.71
N SER A 128 -6.81 -10.84 15.34
CA SER A 128 -7.08 -11.50 14.06
C SER A 128 -6.79 -10.59 12.86
N LEU A 129 -7.11 -9.29 12.96
CA LEU A 129 -6.76 -8.29 11.95
C LEU A 129 -5.24 -8.15 11.80
N ASN A 130 -4.52 -8.06 12.92
CA ASN A 130 -3.06 -7.95 12.91
C ASN A 130 -2.38 -9.20 12.31
N LEU A 131 -2.91 -10.41 12.59
CA LEU A 131 -2.43 -11.65 11.97
C LEU A 131 -2.64 -11.66 10.45
N ALA A 132 -3.82 -11.24 9.98
CA ALA A 132 -4.10 -11.13 8.54
C ALA A 132 -3.19 -10.08 7.89
N ALA A 133 -2.96 -8.94 8.54
CA ALA A 133 -2.03 -7.92 8.07
C ALA A 133 -0.60 -8.44 7.93
N PHE A 134 -0.10 -9.18 8.92
CA PHE A 134 1.21 -9.81 8.88
C PHE A 134 1.35 -10.81 7.72
N THR A 135 0.38 -11.72 7.56
CA THR A 135 0.41 -12.70 6.46
C THR A 135 0.23 -12.05 5.09
N SER A 136 -0.54 -10.97 4.98
CA SER A 136 -0.67 -10.18 3.75
C SER A 136 0.64 -9.46 3.41
N GLY A 137 1.32 -8.90 4.41
CA GLY A 137 2.64 -8.27 4.24
C GLY A 137 3.71 -9.27 3.80
N MET A 138 3.71 -10.48 4.40
CA MET A 138 4.60 -11.56 3.96
C MET A 138 4.37 -11.92 2.49
N PHE A 139 3.10 -12.05 2.09
CA PHE A 139 2.73 -12.38 0.71
C PHE A 139 3.14 -11.27 -0.25
N PHE A 140 2.85 -10.01 0.10
CA PHE A 140 3.21 -8.82 -0.68
C PHE A 140 4.67 -8.85 -1.10
N GLU A 141 5.58 -9.10 -0.16
CA GLU A 141 7.02 -9.12 -0.41
C GLU A 141 7.45 -10.29 -1.31
N LEU A 142 6.88 -11.48 -1.12
CA LEU A 142 7.20 -12.65 -1.95
C LEU A 142 6.81 -12.44 -3.42
N VAL A 143 5.74 -11.69 -3.70
CA VAL A 143 5.31 -11.38 -5.06
C VAL A 143 6.37 -10.59 -5.84
N PHE A 144 7.13 -9.70 -5.18
CA PHE A 144 8.16 -8.90 -5.83
C PHE A 144 9.28 -9.76 -6.44
N ASP A 145 9.63 -10.88 -5.78
CA ASP A 145 10.64 -11.80 -6.30
C ASP A 145 10.11 -12.75 -7.39
N ILE A 146 8.85 -13.18 -7.27
CA ILE A 146 8.26 -14.20 -8.15
C ILE A 146 7.73 -13.59 -9.45
N VAL A 147 7.10 -12.42 -9.39
CA VAL A 147 6.31 -11.81 -10.49
C VAL A 147 7.03 -10.57 -11.06
N THR A 148 8.36 -10.55 -11.01
CA THR A 148 9.15 -9.33 -11.20
C THR A 148 8.85 -8.56 -12.51
N LYS A 149 8.71 -9.18 -13.68
CA LYS A 149 8.33 -8.47 -14.94
C LYS A 149 6.88 -7.98 -14.98
N ASP A 150 6.00 -8.70 -14.30
CA ASP A 150 4.55 -8.53 -14.35
C ASP A 150 4.00 -7.88 -13.09
N LEU A 151 4.90 -7.41 -12.21
CA LEU A 151 4.64 -6.78 -10.93
C LEU A 151 3.67 -5.61 -11.06
N ILE A 152 3.70 -4.92 -12.21
CA ILE A 152 2.76 -3.85 -12.51
C ILE A 152 1.29 -4.31 -12.42
N PHE A 153 0.94 -5.48 -12.92
CA PHE A 153 -0.43 -6.01 -12.86
C PHE A 153 -0.86 -6.32 -11.43
N TYR A 154 0.09 -6.69 -10.57
CA TYR A 154 -0.15 -6.87 -9.14
C TYR A 154 -0.38 -5.53 -8.44
N LEU A 155 0.49 -4.55 -8.68
CA LEU A 155 0.39 -3.19 -8.11
C LEU A 155 -0.91 -2.48 -8.54
N ILE A 156 -1.34 -2.67 -9.78
CA ILE A 156 -2.62 -2.18 -10.32
C ILE A 156 -3.82 -2.72 -9.54
N GLY A 157 -3.75 -3.97 -9.06
CA GLY A 157 -4.82 -4.56 -8.26
C GLY A 157 -5.09 -3.79 -6.96
N MET A 158 -4.12 -3.06 -6.42
CA MET A 158 -4.24 -2.38 -5.13
C MET A 158 -5.15 -1.14 -5.17
N PRO A 159 -4.96 -0.15 -6.06
CA PRO A 159 -5.93 0.95 -6.23
C PRO A 159 -7.30 0.46 -6.69
N MET A 160 -7.35 -0.58 -7.52
CA MET A 160 -8.62 -1.16 -7.98
C MET A 160 -9.40 -1.84 -6.85
N SER A 161 -8.71 -2.44 -5.88
CA SER A 161 -9.31 -2.98 -4.66
C SER A 161 -9.99 -1.87 -3.85
N GLU A 162 -9.36 -0.69 -3.75
CA GLU A 162 -9.91 0.46 -3.03
C GLU A 162 -11.20 0.97 -3.69
N ALA A 163 -11.16 1.19 -5.00
CA ALA A 163 -12.34 1.56 -5.76
C ALA A 163 -13.45 0.49 -5.67
N GLY A 164 -13.07 -0.79 -5.68
CA GLY A 164 -14.00 -1.92 -5.54
C GLY A 164 -14.72 -1.94 -4.19
N VAL A 165 -14.01 -1.70 -3.09
CA VAL A 165 -14.63 -1.61 -1.75
C VAL A 165 -15.55 -0.40 -1.67
N LEU A 166 -15.18 0.74 -2.24
CA LEU A 166 -16.06 1.91 -2.28
C LEU A 166 -17.36 1.62 -3.02
N ILE A 167 -17.27 1.05 -4.22
CA ILE A 167 -18.44 0.67 -5.02
C ILE A 167 -19.29 -0.34 -4.25
N PHE A 168 -18.66 -1.29 -3.55
CA PHE A 168 -19.37 -2.25 -2.71
C PHE A 168 -20.18 -1.55 -1.60
N HIS A 169 -19.60 -0.60 -0.86
CA HIS A 169 -20.31 0.13 0.19
C HIS A 169 -21.53 0.89 -0.36
N VAL A 170 -21.33 1.68 -1.42
CA VAL A 170 -22.42 2.46 -2.04
C VAL A 170 -23.52 1.55 -2.58
N ALA A 171 -23.15 0.46 -3.26
CA ALA A 171 -24.11 -0.50 -3.79
C ALA A 171 -24.83 -1.26 -2.67
N PHE A 172 -24.14 -1.60 -1.58
CA PHE A 172 -24.71 -2.31 -0.45
C PHE A 172 -25.72 -1.44 0.28
N GLU A 173 -25.39 -0.19 0.61
CA GLU A 173 -26.33 0.75 1.24
C GLU A 173 -27.59 0.94 0.38
N TYR A 174 -27.41 1.20 -0.93
CA TYR A 174 -28.54 1.39 -1.85
C TYR A 174 -29.44 0.14 -1.95
N LEU A 175 -28.85 -1.05 -2.04
CA LEU A 175 -29.63 -2.29 -2.12
C LEU A 175 -30.27 -2.64 -0.77
N TYR A 176 -29.59 -2.38 0.34
CA TYR A 176 -30.10 -2.72 1.66
C TYR A 176 -31.33 -1.87 2.01
N ASP A 177 -31.29 -0.56 1.76
CA ASP A 177 -32.43 0.35 1.93
C ASP A 177 -33.65 -0.06 1.06
N LEU A 178 -33.42 -0.77 -0.04
CA LEU A 178 -34.48 -1.23 -0.93
C LEU A 178 -35.19 -2.51 -0.43
N PHE A 179 -34.51 -3.33 0.38
CA PHE A 179 -34.97 -4.69 0.72
C PHE A 179 -35.16 -4.96 2.22
N PHE A 180 -34.56 -4.18 3.12
CA PHE A 180 -34.51 -4.49 4.55
C PHE A 180 -34.64 -3.25 5.44
N ASP A 181 -35.41 -3.37 6.54
CA ASP A 181 -35.57 -2.35 7.60
C ASP A 181 -34.64 -2.58 8.82
N GLU A 182 -33.69 -3.52 8.74
CA GLU A 182 -32.81 -3.93 9.86
C GLU A 182 -31.47 -3.18 9.95
N GLN A 183 -30.67 -3.46 10.99
CA GLN A 183 -29.37 -2.83 11.25
C GLN A 183 -28.34 -3.12 10.14
N ILE A 184 -28.25 -2.21 9.17
CA ILE A 184 -27.33 -2.23 8.01
C ILE A 184 -25.88 -2.50 8.44
N GLU A 185 -25.49 -1.97 9.61
CA GLU A 185 -24.10 -1.90 10.06
C GLU A 185 -23.47 -3.27 10.26
N TYR A 186 -24.20 -4.22 10.86
CA TYR A 186 -23.68 -5.56 11.12
C TYR A 186 -23.48 -6.35 9.82
N PHE A 187 -24.49 -6.30 8.95
CA PHE A 187 -24.49 -7.03 7.68
C PHE A 187 -23.49 -6.47 6.68
N LEU A 188 -23.22 -5.16 6.71
CA LEU A 188 -22.24 -4.53 5.83
C LEU A 188 -20.82 -5.06 6.12
N VAL A 189 -20.40 -5.09 7.39
CA VAL A 189 -19.07 -5.62 7.77
C VAL A 189 -18.96 -7.10 7.44
N MET A 190 -20.03 -7.86 7.68
CA MET A 190 -20.10 -9.28 7.34
C MET A 190 -19.88 -9.55 5.86
N ASN A 191 -20.63 -8.88 5.00
CA ASN A 191 -20.53 -9.12 3.57
C ASN A 191 -19.16 -8.68 3.03
N GLN A 192 -18.53 -7.64 3.59
CA GLN A 192 -17.16 -7.29 3.21
C GLN A 192 -16.13 -8.35 3.62
N ILE A 193 -16.24 -8.92 4.83
CA ILE A 193 -15.36 -10.02 5.27
C ILE A 193 -15.55 -11.25 4.37
N ILE A 194 -16.81 -11.62 4.08
CA ILE A 194 -17.13 -12.75 3.20
C ILE A 194 -16.59 -12.52 1.78
N ALA A 195 -16.74 -11.30 1.24
CA ALA A 195 -16.20 -10.93 -0.06
C ALA A 195 -14.67 -11.04 -0.08
N ALA A 196 -13.99 -10.61 0.99
CA ALA A 196 -12.55 -10.75 1.13
C ALA A 196 -12.09 -12.22 1.23
N ILE A 197 -12.83 -13.07 1.95
CA ILE A 197 -12.61 -14.53 1.98
C ILE A 197 -12.74 -15.11 0.56
N GLY A 198 -13.81 -14.77 -0.15
CA GLY A 198 -14.02 -15.21 -1.54
C GLY A 198 -12.87 -14.79 -2.44
N LEU A 199 -12.42 -13.55 -2.32
CA LEU A 199 -11.30 -13.02 -3.08
C LEU A 199 -9.98 -13.74 -2.78
N TRP A 200 -9.67 -14.01 -1.51
CA TRP A 200 -8.50 -14.82 -1.14
C TRP A 200 -8.60 -16.28 -1.58
N LEU A 201 -9.80 -16.85 -1.59
CA LEU A 201 -10.02 -18.21 -2.11
C LEU A 201 -9.70 -18.27 -3.61
N PHE A 202 -10.24 -17.34 -4.40
CA PHE A 202 -9.93 -17.28 -5.83
C PHE A 202 -8.46 -16.95 -6.07
N ALA A 203 -7.88 -15.99 -5.34
CA ALA A 203 -6.46 -15.70 -5.42
C ALA A 203 -5.62 -16.95 -5.13
N GLY A 204 -5.90 -17.68 -4.04
CA GLY A 204 -5.20 -18.91 -3.68
C GLY A 204 -5.30 -20.01 -4.73
N LEU A 205 -6.50 -20.23 -5.30
CA LEU A 205 -6.72 -21.20 -6.38
C LEU A 205 -5.90 -20.85 -7.63
N PHE A 206 -6.07 -19.63 -8.15
CA PHE A 206 -5.38 -19.20 -9.37
C PHE A 206 -3.86 -19.08 -9.17
N TRP A 207 -3.41 -18.61 -7.99
CA TRP A 207 -1.99 -18.53 -7.63
C TRP A 207 -1.36 -19.91 -7.56
N THR A 208 -2.04 -20.89 -6.93
CA THR A 208 -1.57 -22.28 -6.91
C THR A 208 -1.49 -22.85 -8.33
N LEU A 209 -2.50 -22.61 -9.18
CA LEU A 209 -2.49 -23.09 -10.57
C LEU A 209 -1.37 -22.47 -11.40
N ALA A 210 -1.08 -21.18 -11.19
CA ALA A 210 0.00 -20.48 -11.87
C ALA A 210 1.38 -20.97 -11.41
N PHE A 211 1.60 -21.15 -10.11
CA PHE A 211 2.95 -21.31 -9.54
C PHE A 211 3.31 -22.70 -9.01
N ARG A 212 2.39 -23.69 -8.98
CA ARG A 212 2.67 -25.04 -8.43
C ARG A 212 3.85 -25.77 -9.11
N ASN A 213 4.03 -25.55 -10.41
CA ASN A 213 5.14 -26.11 -11.19
C ASN A 213 6.08 -25.00 -11.64
N TYR A 214 6.46 -24.13 -10.70
CA TYR A 214 7.39 -23.04 -10.99
C TYR A 214 8.75 -23.58 -11.44
N ASP A 215 9.23 -23.04 -12.55
CA ASP A 215 10.55 -23.30 -13.12
C ASP A 215 11.12 -21.97 -13.59
N GLU A 216 12.24 -21.57 -12.99
CA GLU A 216 12.93 -20.30 -13.24
C GLU A 216 13.38 -20.15 -14.69
N ASN A 217 13.69 -21.26 -15.37
CA ASN A 217 14.13 -21.24 -16.77
C ASN A 217 12.96 -21.26 -17.77
N SER A 218 11.73 -21.36 -17.28
CA SER A 218 10.54 -21.50 -18.10
C SER A 218 9.90 -20.15 -18.42
N LYS A 219 9.61 -19.90 -19.70
CA LYS A 219 8.82 -18.74 -20.14
C LYS A 219 7.35 -18.81 -19.69
N ARG A 220 6.90 -19.91 -19.08
CA ARG A 220 5.50 -20.11 -18.69
C ARG A 220 5.05 -19.19 -17.55
N HIS A 221 6.00 -18.66 -16.78
CA HIS A 221 5.76 -17.85 -15.58
C HIS A 221 6.08 -16.37 -15.76
N VAL A 222 6.21 -15.92 -17.03
CA VAL A 222 6.54 -14.54 -17.41
C VAL A 222 5.69 -14.13 -18.61
N ILE A 223 5.03 -12.97 -18.54
CA ILE A 223 4.30 -12.39 -19.68
C ILE A 223 5.31 -11.57 -20.50
N HIS A 224 5.78 -12.11 -21.63
CA HIS A 224 6.57 -11.31 -22.56
C HIS A 224 5.67 -10.30 -23.30
N ASN A 225 6.02 -9.01 -23.17
CA ASN A 225 5.41 -7.88 -23.91
C ASN A 225 5.50 -8.00 -25.45
N THR A 226 6.26 -8.95 -26.02
CA THR A 226 6.27 -9.18 -27.47
C THR A 226 4.95 -9.70 -28.01
N ASP A 227 4.12 -10.32 -27.17
CA ASP A 227 3.04 -11.19 -27.66
C ASP A 227 1.62 -10.61 -27.51
N ILE A 228 1.48 -9.36 -27.01
CA ILE A 228 0.16 -8.72 -26.83
C ILE A 228 -0.38 -8.13 -28.15
N LEU A 229 0.45 -8.06 -29.19
CA LEU A 229 0.04 -7.80 -30.57
C LEU A 229 0.75 -8.80 -31.47
N MET A 230 0.09 -9.92 -31.79
CA MET A 230 0.41 -10.67 -33.00
C MET A 230 -0.42 -10.08 -34.13
N GLU A 231 0.17 -9.13 -34.85
CA GLU A 231 -0.10 -8.96 -36.27
C GLU A 231 1.26 -8.81 -36.97
N ASP A 232 1.49 -9.75 -37.89
CA ASP A 232 2.60 -9.92 -38.81
C ASP A 232 4.04 -10.12 -38.29
N GLY A 233 4.41 -11.41 -38.28
CA GLY A 233 5.48 -11.89 -39.17
C GLY A 233 6.93 -11.64 -38.75
N ASN A 234 7.53 -12.68 -38.16
CA ASN A 234 8.97 -12.91 -37.99
C ASN A 234 9.76 -11.90 -37.13
N LEU A 235 9.89 -12.23 -35.85
CA LEU A 235 10.95 -11.70 -34.99
C LEU A 235 12.03 -12.76 -34.76
N THR A 236 13.16 -12.66 -35.48
CA THR A 236 14.37 -13.42 -35.15
C THR A 236 15.02 -12.81 -33.91
N VAL A 237 14.82 -13.41 -32.75
CA VAL A 237 15.55 -13.08 -31.52
C VAL A 237 16.92 -13.75 -31.57
N LYS A 238 17.99 -12.97 -31.72
CA LYS A 238 19.37 -13.45 -31.59
C LYS A 238 19.65 -13.81 -30.13
N ASN A 239 19.76 -15.10 -29.85
CA ASN A 239 20.31 -15.62 -28.58
C ASN A 239 21.82 -15.39 -28.57
N ASN A 240 22.30 -14.28 -28.03
CA ASN A 240 23.70 -14.15 -27.62
C ASN A 240 23.87 -14.81 -26.24
N ARG A 241 24.04 -16.14 -26.20
CA ARG A 241 24.18 -16.93 -24.97
C ARG A 241 25.62 -17.05 -24.44
N ASN A 242 26.60 -16.33 -24.99
CA ASN A 242 28.02 -16.58 -24.71
C ASN A 242 28.81 -15.39 -24.17
N GLU A 243 28.18 -14.39 -23.54
CA GLU A 243 28.93 -13.46 -22.71
C GLU A 243 28.90 -13.97 -21.27
N GLU A 244 30.07 -14.25 -20.69
CA GLU A 244 30.24 -14.47 -19.26
C GLU A 244 29.48 -13.37 -18.53
N LYS A 245 28.35 -13.72 -17.88
CA LYS A 245 27.61 -12.77 -17.05
C LYS A 245 28.52 -12.34 -15.92
N LYS A 246 29.15 -11.18 -16.09
CA LYS A 246 29.88 -10.53 -15.02
C LYS A 246 28.89 -10.29 -13.88
N GLU A 247 29.06 -11.01 -12.77
CA GLU A 247 28.25 -10.78 -11.58
C GLU A 247 28.36 -9.31 -11.18
N MET A 248 27.24 -8.61 -11.26
CA MET A 248 27.17 -7.19 -10.99
C MET A 248 27.12 -6.98 -9.47
N SER A 249 28.02 -6.14 -8.96
CA SER A 249 28.02 -5.82 -7.53
C SER A 249 26.69 -5.17 -7.11
N VAL A 250 26.30 -5.33 -5.85
CA VAL A 250 25.06 -4.73 -5.30
C VAL A 250 25.04 -3.21 -5.46
N LEU A 251 26.18 -2.54 -5.27
CA LEU A 251 26.31 -1.09 -5.44
C LEU A 251 26.06 -0.65 -6.89
N GLU A 252 26.55 -1.42 -7.85
CA GLU A 252 26.31 -1.12 -9.27
C GLU A 252 24.83 -1.32 -9.63
N ARG A 253 24.18 -2.37 -9.09
CA ARG A 253 22.74 -2.61 -9.25
C ARG A 253 21.92 -1.46 -8.67
N LEU A 254 22.25 -0.99 -7.46
CA LEU A 254 21.61 0.15 -6.81
C LEU A 254 21.83 1.46 -7.59
N ALA A 255 23.04 1.71 -8.08
CA ALA A 255 23.35 2.90 -8.86
C ALA A 255 22.53 2.96 -10.15
N LYS A 256 22.32 1.82 -10.81
CA LYS A 256 21.51 1.72 -12.04
C LYS A 256 20.03 1.93 -11.77
N ALA A 257 19.50 1.45 -10.65
CA ALA A 257 18.12 1.65 -10.22
C ALA A 257 17.92 2.95 -9.41
N SER A 258 18.93 3.80 -9.25
CA SER A 258 18.90 4.95 -8.34
C SER A 258 17.78 5.96 -8.60
N SER A 259 17.48 6.26 -9.87
CA SER A 259 16.42 7.21 -10.24
C SER A 259 15.04 6.77 -9.73
N PRO A 260 14.50 5.58 -10.12
CA PRO A 260 13.22 5.14 -9.57
C PRO A 260 13.25 4.91 -8.06
N ILE A 261 14.37 4.45 -7.47
CA ILE A 261 14.51 4.28 -6.02
C ILE A 261 14.32 5.62 -5.29
N MET A 262 15.11 6.64 -5.67
CA MET A 262 15.10 7.93 -4.98
C MET A 262 13.78 8.67 -5.21
N LEU A 263 13.22 8.58 -6.43
CA LEU A 263 11.90 9.12 -6.74
C LEU A 263 10.83 8.50 -5.83
N CYS A 264 10.86 7.18 -5.63
CA CYS A 264 9.94 6.48 -4.76
C CYS A 264 10.10 6.91 -3.29
N ILE A 265 11.33 6.92 -2.77
CA ILE A 265 11.62 7.31 -1.38
C ILE A 265 11.10 8.72 -1.09
N ILE A 266 11.42 9.69 -1.94
CA ILE A 266 11.03 11.09 -1.72
C ILE A 266 9.51 11.25 -1.83
N SER A 267 8.89 10.60 -2.81
CA SER A 267 7.43 10.65 -2.99
C SER A 267 6.70 10.08 -1.78
N CYS A 268 7.09 8.87 -1.34
CA CYS A 268 6.51 8.23 -0.18
C CYS A 268 6.73 9.05 1.09
N PHE A 269 7.92 9.64 1.29
CA PHE A 269 8.17 10.50 2.45
C PHE A 269 7.12 11.62 2.56
N PHE A 270 6.93 12.42 1.50
CA PHE A 270 5.95 13.52 1.53
C PHE A 270 4.52 13.04 1.68
N VAL A 271 4.13 12.02 0.92
CA VAL A 271 2.75 11.50 0.93
C VAL A 271 2.38 10.98 2.31
N TYR A 272 3.20 10.10 2.90
CA TYR A 272 2.90 9.46 4.17
C TYR A 272 3.15 10.36 5.39
N PHE A 273 4.02 11.37 5.27
CA PHE A 273 4.21 12.36 6.32
C PHE A 273 3.03 13.35 6.37
N LEU A 274 2.59 13.87 5.22
CA LEU A 274 1.56 14.91 5.15
C LEU A 274 0.12 14.35 5.12
N HIS A 275 -0.10 13.21 4.48
CA HIS A 275 -1.43 12.66 4.22
C HIS A 275 -1.62 11.25 4.83
N PRO A 276 -2.77 10.94 5.46
CA PRO A 276 -3.88 11.85 5.74
C PRO A 276 -3.68 12.68 7.02
N GLY A 277 -2.58 12.45 7.75
CA GLY A 277 -2.41 12.94 9.12
C GLY A 277 -2.53 14.45 9.28
N ILE A 278 -2.03 15.24 8.32
CA ILE A 278 -2.09 16.72 8.36
C ILE A 278 -3.14 17.21 7.36
N ILE A 279 -2.99 16.84 6.08
CA ILE A 279 -3.94 17.20 5.02
C ILE A 279 -4.81 15.98 4.71
N PRO A 280 -6.15 16.08 4.68
CA PRO A 280 -6.93 17.33 4.74
C PRO A 280 -7.39 17.73 6.15
N PHE A 281 -7.35 16.83 7.13
CA PHE A 281 -8.12 16.95 8.38
C PHE A 281 -7.74 18.11 9.31
N ASP A 282 -6.53 18.66 9.23
CA ASP A 282 -6.17 19.84 10.04
C ASP A 282 -6.78 21.15 9.51
N PHE A 283 -7.33 21.14 8.28
CA PHE A 283 -7.81 22.35 7.61
C PHE A 283 -9.30 22.33 7.25
N VAL A 284 -9.93 21.15 7.17
CA VAL A 284 -11.34 21.02 6.80
C VAL A 284 -12.07 20.12 7.78
N ASP A 285 -13.40 20.24 7.81
CA ASP A 285 -14.25 19.39 8.64
C ASP A 285 -14.16 17.91 8.23
N THR A 286 -14.44 17.01 9.17
CA THR A 286 -14.31 15.55 8.98
C THR A 286 -15.06 15.03 7.74
N ASP A 287 -16.26 15.54 7.48
CA ASP A 287 -17.10 15.12 6.36
C ASP A 287 -16.50 15.57 5.00
N GLU A 288 -16.01 16.80 4.95
CA GLU A 288 -15.34 17.35 3.76
C GLU A 288 -14.01 16.64 3.50
N GLY A 289 -13.23 16.39 4.57
CA GLY A 289 -11.98 15.64 4.51
C GLY A 289 -12.18 14.21 3.99
N TYR A 290 -13.24 13.54 4.44
CA TYR A 290 -13.62 12.23 3.94
C TYR A 290 -13.92 12.25 2.42
N LEU A 291 -14.70 13.23 1.96
CA LEU A 291 -15.03 13.38 0.55
C LEU A 291 -13.79 13.68 -0.31
N ILE A 292 -12.85 14.50 0.19
CA ILE A 292 -11.58 14.78 -0.47
C ILE A 292 -10.75 13.50 -0.65
N ILE A 293 -10.65 12.68 0.40
CA ILE A 293 -9.94 11.39 0.32
C ILE A 293 -10.59 10.51 -0.74
N LEU A 294 -11.93 10.46 -0.78
CA LEU A 294 -12.69 9.70 -1.75
C LEU A 294 -12.38 10.09 -3.20
N ILE A 295 -12.32 11.40 -3.47
CA ILE A 295 -11.91 11.93 -4.78
C ILE A 295 -10.48 11.47 -5.12
N GLY A 296 -9.55 11.56 -4.15
CA GLY A 296 -8.17 11.11 -4.33
C GLY A 296 -8.07 9.62 -4.72
N VAL A 297 -8.90 8.77 -4.11
CA VAL A 297 -9.02 7.35 -4.48
C VAL A 297 -9.50 7.18 -5.91
N GLY A 298 -10.57 7.88 -6.29
CA GLY A 298 -11.12 7.82 -7.65
C GLY A 298 -10.09 8.24 -8.71
N VAL A 299 -9.37 9.32 -8.46
CA VAL A 299 -8.31 9.81 -9.36
C VAL A 299 -7.13 8.82 -9.41
N SER A 300 -6.74 8.21 -8.29
CA SER A 300 -5.70 7.16 -8.23
C SER A 300 -6.06 5.95 -9.09
N ALA A 301 -7.32 5.49 -9.03
CA ALA A 301 -7.83 4.42 -9.89
C ALA A 301 -7.79 4.77 -11.39
N ILE A 302 -8.14 6.01 -11.76
CA ILE A 302 -8.05 6.49 -13.14
C ILE A 302 -6.60 6.47 -13.64
N LEU A 303 -5.66 7.01 -12.85
CA LEU A 303 -4.23 7.00 -13.18
C LEU A 303 -3.70 5.56 -13.33
N THR A 304 -4.21 4.63 -12.53
CA THR A 304 -3.89 3.20 -12.62
C THR A 304 -4.31 2.61 -13.96
N ILE A 305 -5.52 2.93 -14.44
CA ILE A 305 -6.00 2.51 -15.77
C ILE A 305 -5.11 3.08 -16.88
N VAL A 306 -4.67 4.34 -16.77
CA VAL A 306 -3.73 4.93 -17.72
C VAL A 306 -2.43 4.12 -17.78
N VAL A 307 -1.88 3.72 -16.64
CA VAL A 307 -0.66 2.89 -16.59
C VAL A 307 -0.87 1.53 -17.26
N ILE A 308 -2.01 0.87 -17.06
CA ILE A 308 -2.36 -0.38 -17.77
C ILE A 308 -2.29 -0.16 -19.29
N ILE A 309 -2.92 0.91 -19.77
CA ILE A 309 -2.94 1.24 -21.21
C ILE A 309 -1.52 1.44 -21.73
N LEU A 310 -0.64 2.11 -20.98
CA LEU A 310 0.76 2.32 -21.35
C LEU A 310 1.53 0.99 -21.42
N VAL A 311 1.31 0.09 -20.45
CA VAL A 311 1.91 -1.26 -20.45
C VAL A 311 1.48 -2.05 -21.68
N ILE A 312 0.17 -2.07 -21.98
CA ILE A 312 -0.38 -2.74 -23.17
C ILE A 312 0.20 -2.16 -24.46
N LYS A 313 0.40 -0.84 -24.52
CA LYS A 313 1.03 -0.14 -25.65
C LYS A 313 2.56 -0.28 -25.71
N LYS A 314 3.18 -1.09 -24.84
CA LYS A 314 4.63 -1.31 -24.77
C LYS A 314 5.45 -0.05 -24.47
N ILE A 315 4.82 0.97 -23.88
CA ILE A 315 5.45 2.21 -23.42
C ILE A 315 5.29 2.38 -21.91
N GLY A 316 5.03 1.28 -21.19
CA GLY A 316 4.85 1.25 -19.75
C GLY A 316 6.15 1.35 -18.95
N PRO A 317 6.05 1.54 -17.62
CA PRO A 317 7.20 1.80 -16.75
C PRO A 317 8.01 0.54 -16.43
N ASN A 318 7.51 -0.66 -16.78
CA ASN A 318 8.16 -1.96 -16.62
C ASN A 318 9.29 -2.19 -17.66
N GLN A 319 10.10 -1.17 -17.90
CA GLN A 319 11.20 -1.16 -18.86
C GLN A 319 12.38 -0.34 -18.32
N ASP A 320 13.54 -0.49 -18.95
CA ASP A 320 14.73 0.33 -18.65
C ASP A 320 14.49 1.80 -19.03
N TRP A 321 14.50 2.68 -18.03
CA TRP A 321 14.27 4.12 -18.20
C TRP A 321 15.44 4.83 -18.87
N ARG A 322 16.65 4.26 -18.83
CA ARG A 322 17.85 4.91 -19.39
C ARG A 322 17.99 4.64 -20.87
N LYS A 323 17.66 3.42 -21.30
CA LYS A 323 17.85 3.00 -22.71
C LYS A 323 16.59 3.09 -23.55
N LYS A 324 15.42 2.77 -23.00
CA LYS A 324 14.18 2.63 -23.79
C LYS A 324 13.28 3.84 -23.68
N LEU A 325 13.06 4.37 -22.47
CA LEU A 325 12.10 5.45 -22.27
C LEU A 325 12.56 6.48 -21.22
N TYR A 326 13.39 7.43 -21.67
CA TYR A 326 13.95 8.48 -20.80
C TYR A 326 12.90 9.42 -20.20
N ALA A 327 11.73 9.53 -20.83
CA ALA A 327 10.63 10.40 -20.40
C ALA A 327 10.13 10.12 -18.98
N TYR A 328 10.30 8.90 -18.45
CA TYR A 328 9.92 8.60 -17.06
C TYR A 328 10.73 9.36 -16.02
N ASN A 329 11.94 9.84 -16.35
CA ASN A 329 12.68 10.73 -15.46
C ASN A 329 12.02 12.11 -15.30
N LEU A 330 11.04 12.49 -16.14
CA LEU A 330 10.27 13.71 -15.95
C LEU A 330 9.37 13.65 -14.71
N LEU A 331 9.12 12.45 -14.16
CA LEU A 331 8.35 12.27 -12.92
C LEU A 331 9.02 12.92 -11.70
N TRP A 332 10.31 13.27 -11.78
CA TRP A 332 10.99 14.10 -10.80
C TRP A 332 10.34 15.48 -10.57
N PHE A 333 9.48 15.92 -11.49
CA PHE A 333 8.63 17.08 -11.27
C PHE A 333 7.68 16.92 -10.07
N PHE A 334 7.16 15.71 -9.79
CA PHE A 334 6.21 15.52 -8.71
C PHE A 334 6.79 15.77 -7.31
N PRO A 335 7.98 15.24 -6.93
CA PRO A 335 8.65 15.63 -5.69
C PRO A 335 8.84 17.14 -5.49
N LEU A 336 9.08 17.90 -6.56
CA LEU A 336 9.18 19.36 -6.50
C LEU A 336 7.84 19.99 -6.10
N VAL A 337 6.74 19.51 -6.69
CA VAL A 337 5.38 19.95 -6.34
C VAL A 337 5.03 19.51 -4.92
N TYR A 338 5.41 18.30 -4.47
CA TYR A 338 5.20 17.85 -3.09
C TYR A 338 5.93 18.72 -2.09
N THR A 339 7.15 19.15 -2.42
CA THR A 339 7.90 20.09 -1.59
C THR A 339 7.19 21.43 -1.48
N ALA A 340 6.64 21.96 -2.59
CA ALA A 340 5.85 23.18 -2.57
C ALA A 340 4.58 23.03 -1.70
N ILE A 341 3.86 21.92 -1.83
CA ILE A 341 2.71 21.58 -0.99
C ILE A 341 3.13 21.55 0.48
N ALA A 342 4.21 20.85 0.83
CA ALA A 342 4.71 20.76 2.20
C ALA A 342 5.05 22.12 2.79
N VAL A 343 5.72 22.99 2.02
CA VAL A 343 6.05 24.36 2.44
C VAL A 343 4.78 25.17 2.71
N VAL A 344 3.79 25.09 1.81
CA VAL A 344 2.50 25.78 1.99
C VAL A 344 1.80 25.27 3.24
N THR A 345 1.78 23.95 3.47
CA THR A 345 1.17 23.33 4.66
C THR A 345 1.83 23.77 5.95
N PHE A 346 3.16 23.65 6.06
CA PHE A 346 3.87 24.07 7.26
C PHE A 346 3.74 25.57 7.51
N TYR A 347 3.77 26.39 6.44
CA TYR A 347 3.55 27.82 6.56
C TYR A 347 2.14 28.12 7.09
N THR A 348 1.13 27.41 6.59
CA THR A 348 -0.27 27.57 7.01
C THR A 348 -0.44 27.25 8.50
N ILE A 349 0.19 26.17 8.98
CA ILE A 349 0.13 25.74 10.38
C ILE A 349 0.87 26.72 11.30
N HIS A 350 2.11 27.08 10.95
CA HIS A 350 2.96 27.87 11.84
C HIS A 350 2.70 29.39 11.78
N TYR A 351 2.10 29.90 10.70
CA TYR A 351 1.81 31.33 10.50
C TYR A 351 0.32 31.55 10.23
N PHE A 352 -0.54 31.00 11.09
CA PHE A 352 -2.00 30.99 10.91
C PHE A 352 -2.62 32.40 10.78
N GLU A 353 -2.00 33.43 11.35
CA GLU A 353 -2.50 34.81 11.30
C GLU A 353 -2.31 35.47 9.93
N SER A 354 -1.44 34.94 9.07
CA SER A 354 -1.21 35.53 7.75
C SER A 354 -2.44 35.39 6.86
N ASP A 355 -2.69 36.40 6.01
CA ASP A 355 -3.83 36.36 5.07
C ASP A 355 -3.74 35.17 4.10
N PHE A 356 -2.51 34.77 3.74
CA PHE A 356 -2.26 33.60 2.91
C PHE A 356 -2.65 32.30 3.62
N SER A 357 -2.26 32.13 4.89
CA SER A 357 -2.63 30.95 5.67
C SER A 357 -4.14 30.85 5.87
N ARG A 358 -4.81 31.97 6.12
CA ARG A 358 -6.29 32.02 6.23
C ARG A 358 -6.96 31.68 4.90
N PHE A 359 -6.40 32.10 3.77
CA PHE A 359 -6.91 31.73 2.45
C PHE A 359 -6.77 30.22 2.18
N VAL A 360 -5.61 29.64 2.49
CA VAL A 360 -5.37 28.19 2.27
C VAL A 360 -6.26 27.36 3.18
N ALA A 361 -6.25 27.62 4.49
CA ALA A 361 -7.05 26.87 5.46
C ALA A 361 -8.56 27.09 5.28
N GLY A 362 -8.98 28.28 4.85
CA GLY A 362 -10.40 28.61 4.65
C GLY A 362 -10.98 28.16 3.30
N ASN A 363 -10.20 27.53 2.42
CA ASN A 363 -10.63 27.15 1.09
C ASN A 363 -10.52 25.63 0.86
N VAL A 364 -11.66 24.95 1.03
CA VAL A 364 -11.83 23.50 0.84
C VAL A 364 -11.33 23.03 -0.54
N LEU A 365 -11.48 23.84 -1.59
CA LEU A 365 -11.02 23.46 -2.93
C LEU A 365 -9.49 23.44 -3.02
N VAL A 366 -8.81 24.36 -2.35
CA VAL A 366 -7.34 24.42 -2.32
C VAL A 366 -6.79 23.24 -1.53
N VAL A 367 -7.32 23.01 -0.33
CA VAL A 367 -6.94 21.85 0.52
C VAL A 367 -7.25 20.54 -0.21
N GLY A 368 -8.44 20.45 -0.82
CA GLY A 368 -8.89 19.31 -1.59
C GLY A 368 -7.98 19.02 -2.79
N PHE A 369 -7.60 20.05 -3.55
CA PHE A 369 -6.64 19.92 -4.64
C PHE A 369 -5.28 19.44 -4.14
N MET A 370 -4.71 20.06 -3.11
CA MET A 370 -3.41 19.66 -2.55
C MET A 370 -3.43 18.22 -2.06
N SER A 371 -4.48 17.83 -1.34
CA SER A 371 -4.67 16.48 -0.80
C SER A 371 -4.81 15.43 -1.89
N ALA A 372 -5.78 15.62 -2.81
CA ALA A 372 -6.04 14.68 -3.89
C ALA A 372 -4.85 14.59 -4.84
N PHE A 373 -4.20 15.72 -5.18
CA PHE A 373 -3.00 15.71 -6.00
C PHE A 373 -1.89 14.91 -5.34
N LEU A 374 -1.53 15.23 -4.09
CA LEU A 374 -0.45 14.56 -3.35
C LEU A 374 -0.72 13.05 -3.25
N LYS A 375 -1.94 12.65 -2.85
CA LYS A 375 -2.31 11.25 -2.71
C LYS A 375 -2.29 10.50 -4.05
N SER A 376 -3.00 10.98 -5.07
CA SER A 376 -3.15 10.25 -6.33
C SER A 376 -1.84 10.20 -7.13
N THR A 377 -1.07 11.29 -7.17
CA THR A 377 0.23 11.29 -7.87
C THR A 377 1.30 10.55 -7.07
N GLY A 378 1.18 10.51 -5.73
CA GLY A 378 1.96 9.67 -4.83
C GLY A 378 1.82 8.19 -5.17
N ASP A 379 0.59 7.68 -5.15
CA ASP A 379 0.26 6.29 -5.48
C ASP A 379 0.72 5.92 -6.91
N PHE A 380 0.49 6.82 -7.86
CA PHE A 380 0.94 6.64 -9.24
C PHE A 380 2.47 6.54 -9.33
N THR A 381 3.18 7.42 -8.63
CA THR A 381 4.65 7.44 -8.64
C THR A 381 5.21 6.19 -7.97
N GLU A 382 4.64 5.76 -6.85
CA GLU A 382 4.99 4.51 -6.17
C GLU A 382 4.81 3.31 -7.09
N MET A 383 3.65 3.17 -7.74
CA MET A 383 3.39 2.07 -8.68
C MET A 383 4.38 2.06 -9.87
N VAL A 384 4.62 3.23 -10.47
CA VAL A 384 5.53 3.38 -11.61
C VAL A 384 6.98 3.07 -11.22
N THR A 385 7.42 3.54 -10.06
CA THR A 385 8.80 3.33 -9.61
C THR A 385 9.02 1.89 -9.16
N LEU A 386 8.12 1.29 -8.37
CA LEU A 386 8.26 -0.11 -7.90
C LEU A 386 8.30 -1.10 -9.08
N SER A 387 7.46 -0.89 -10.09
CA SER A 387 7.48 -1.72 -11.31
C SER A 387 8.72 -1.51 -12.20
N ALA A 388 9.41 -0.38 -12.05
CA ALA A 388 10.60 -0.06 -12.82
C ALA A 388 11.89 -0.56 -12.15
N MET A 389 11.97 -0.59 -10.81
CA MET A 389 13.22 -0.86 -10.06
C MET A 389 13.91 -2.15 -10.49
N SER A 390 13.15 -3.23 -10.69
CA SER A 390 13.68 -4.53 -11.09
C SER A 390 14.14 -4.59 -12.55
N MET A 391 13.81 -3.60 -13.38
CA MET A 391 14.00 -3.60 -14.83
C MET A 391 15.17 -2.72 -15.29
N GLN A 392 15.94 -2.13 -14.37
CA GLN A 392 16.98 -1.15 -14.70
C GLN A 392 18.36 -1.76 -15.06
N ARG A 393 18.45 -3.08 -15.23
CA ARG A 393 19.72 -3.75 -15.57
C ARG A 393 20.02 -3.67 -17.07
N ASP A 394 21.30 -3.48 -17.38
CA ASP A 394 21.76 -3.26 -18.75
C ASP A 394 21.71 -4.53 -19.64
N ASP A 395 21.75 -5.70 -19.00
CA ASP A 395 21.68 -7.03 -19.62
C ASP A 395 20.24 -7.44 -19.99
N GLY A 396 19.25 -6.63 -19.62
CA GLY A 396 17.83 -6.91 -19.83
C GLY A 396 17.27 -8.00 -18.92
N GLU A 397 18.04 -8.43 -17.92
CA GLU A 397 17.56 -9.35 -16.89
C GLU A 397 16.80 -8.61 -15.79
N GLU A 398 15.87 -9.31 -15.16
CA GLU A 398 15.07 -8.78 -14.06
C GLU A 398 15.74 -9.04 -12.71
N ASP A 399 15.46 -8.17 -11.75
CA ASP A 399 16.07 -8.24 -10.43
C ASP A 399 15.04 -8.25 -9.29
N GLY A 400 14.34 -9.38 -9.15
CA GLY A 400 13.27 -9.56 -8.16
C GLY A 400 13.74 -9.38 -6.73
N LYS A 401 14.87 -9.98 -6.36
CA LYS A 401 15.44 -9.87 -5.01
C LYS A 401 15.90 -8.46 -4.66
N LEU A 402 16.45 -7.71 -5.63
CA LEU A 402 16.78 -6.31 -5.40
C LEU A 402 15.51 -5.49 -5.16
N ALA A 403 14.49 -5.69 -6.00
CA ALA A 403 13.23 -4.97 -5.86
C ALA A 403 12.51 -5.29 -4.54
N ALA A 404 12.52 -6.56 -4.12
CA ALA A 404 12.04 -7.00 -2.81
C ALA A 404 12.83 -6.28 -1.68
N GLY A 405 14.16 -6.40 -1.66
CA GLY A 405 14.99 -5.76 -0.63
C GLY A 405 14.83 -4.23 -0.55
N ILE A 406 14.69 -3.55 -1.71
CA ILE A 406 14.39 -2.12 -1.75
C ILE A 406 12.98 -1.84 -1.24
N ASN A 407 11.98 -2.63 -1.64
CA ASN A 407 10.61 -2.47 -1.15
C ASN A 407 10.57 -2.62 0.38
N ALA A 408 11.26 -3.59 0.96
CA ALA A 408 11.36 -3.73 2.41
C ALA A 408 11.97 -2.49 3.08
N LEU A 409 13.07 -1.95 2.53
CA LEU A 409 13.68 -0.71 3.02
C LEU A 409 12.73 0.49 2.90
N LEU A 410 12.07 0.62 1.75
CA LEU A 410 11.09 1.67 1.48
C LEU A 410 9.94 1.62 2.48
N ARG A 411 9.42 0.42 2.79
CA ARG A 411 8.31 0.25 3.74
C ARG A 411 8.71 0.62 5.16
N LEU A 412 9.96 0.36 5.54
CA LEU A 412 10.52 0.84 6.81
C LEU A 412 10.61 2.37 6.84
N LEU A 413 11.04 3.00 5.74
CA LEU A 413 11.06 4.47 5.62
C LEU A 413 9.66 5.07 5.64
N ILE A 414 8.68 4.43 5.00
CA ILE A 414 7.26 4.82 5.04
C ILE A 414 6.74 4.75 6.47
N GLY A 415 7.01 3.65 7.18
CA GLY A 415 6.62 3.50 8.58
C GLY A 415 7.17 4.62 9.47
N ILE A 416 8.45 4.97 9.29
CA ILE A 416 9.09 6.11 9.99
C ILE A 416 8.44 7.44 9.59
N SER A 417 8.13 7.65 8.32
CA SER A 417 7.54 8.90 7.82
C SER A 417 6.12 9.10 8.34
N MET A 418 5.30 8.05 8.32
CA MET A 418 3.95 8.05 8.88
C MET A 418 3.98 8.27 10.39
N PHE A 419 4.90 7.61 11.09
CA PHE A 419 5.12 7.81 12.51
C PHE A 419 5.45 9.28 12.85
N LEU A 420 6.34 9.90 12.06
CA LEU A 420 6.68 11.31 12.23
C LEU A 420 5.50 12.23 11.92
N GLY A 421 4.74 11.95 10.85
CA GLY A 421 3.56 12.73 10.47
C GLY A 421 2.48 12.71 11.57
N LEU A 422 2.11 11.53 12.06
CA LEU A 422 1.13 11.37 13.14
C LEU A 422 1.58 11.98 14.47
N GLY A 423 2.87 11.84 14.78
CA GLY A 423 3.45 12.47 15.95
C GLY A 423 3.45 13.99 15.86
N TYR A 424 3.70 14.54 14.66
CA TYR A 424 3.65 15.97 14.40
C TYR A 424 2.22 16.51 14.52
N GLU A 425 1.24 15.88 13.86
CA GLU A 425 -0.20 16.18 13.98
C GLU A 425 -0.61 16.26 15.46
N SER A 426 -0.28 15.23 16.24
CA SER A 426 -0.62 15.17 17.66
C SER A 426 0.04 16.29 18.47
N ALA A 427 1.31 16.60 18.18
CA ALA A 427 2.03 17.70 18.85
C ALA A 427 1.42 19.07 18.51
N ILE A 428 1.05 19.29 17.25
CA ILE A 428 0.40 20.52 16.79
C ILE A 428 -0.98 20.68 17.42
N SER A 429 -1.79 19.62 17.47
CA SER A 429 -3.11 19.65 18.09
C SER A 429 -3.05 20.15 19.54
N ILE A 430 -2.10 19.65 20.33
CA ILE A 430 -1.86 20.09 21.72
C ILE A 430 -1.47 21.57 21.77
N CYS A 431 -0.50 21.99 20.95
CA CYS A 431 -0.04 23.39 20.93
C CYS A 431 -1.12 24.36 20.42
N THR A 432 -2.00 23.90 19.55
CA THR A 432 -3.11 24.70 18.99
C THR A 432 -4.16 25.02 20.04
N LYS A 433 -4.30 24.21 21.11
CA LYS A 433 -5.17 24.52 22.25
C LYS A 433 -4.70 25.76 23.03
N ASN A 434 -3.40 26.09 23.00
CA ASN A 434 -2.80 27.17 23.78
C ASN A 434 -1.95 28.11 22.90
N ARG A 435 -2.59 28.73 21.89
CA ARG A 435 -1.91 29.50 20.83
C ARG A 435 -1.09 30.70 21.32
N LEU A 436 -1.40 31.23 22.50
CA LEU A 436 -0.70 32.38 23.11
C LEU A 436 0.70 32.02 23.63
N ASP A 437 0.99 30.73 23.84
CA ASP A 437 2.29 30.24 24.28
C ASP A 437 2.88 29.31 23.20
N TRP A 438 3.03 29.84 21.98
CA TRP A 438 3.55 29.04 20.89
C TRP A 438 5.02 28.67 21.19
N PRO A 439 5.38 27.38 21.30
CA PRO A 439 6.63 26.95 21.91
C PRO A 439 7.89 27.35 21.13
N THR A 440 7.72 27.79 19.89
CA THR A 440 8.81 28.20 19.00
C THR A 440 8.80 29.70 18.68
N GLU A 441 7.93 30.47 19.31
CA GLU A 441 7.89 31.93 19.15
C GLU A 441 9.21 32.56 19.64
N GLY A 442 9.75 33.50 18.84
CA GLY A 442 11.02 34.17 19.13
C GLY A 442 12.27 33.27 19.05
N ARG A 443 12.14 32.01 18.62
CA ARG A 443 13.28 31.09 18.43
C ARG A 443 13.79 31.10 16.98
N SER A 444 15.03 30.66 16.79
CA SER A 444 15.59 30.49 15.44
C SER A 444 14.92 29.33 14.70
N LEU A 445 14.89 29.41 13.36
CA LEU A 445 14.31 28.37 12.49
C LEU A 445 14.91 26.97 12.75
N ILE A 446 16.22 26.89 12.99
CA ILE A 446 16.91 25.61 13.25
C ILE A 446 16.41 25.01 14.56
N TRP A 447 16.26 25.84 15.60
CA TRP A 447 15.78 25.37 16.90
C TRP A 447 14.33 24.91 16.81
N ALA A 448 13.48 25.68 16.10
CA ALA A 448 12.09 25.32 15.86
C ALA A 448 12.00 23.98 15.11
N PHE A 449 12.82 23.78 14.07
CA PHE A 449 12.87 22.51 13.33
C PHE A 449 13.19 21.32 14.24
N PHE A 450 14.28 21.39 15.01
CA PHE A 450 14.64 20.28 15.92
C PHE A 450 13.64 20.07 17.05
N PHE A 451 13.01 21.14 17.54
CA PHE A 451 11.92 21.05 18.52
C PHE A 451 10.75 20.24 17.96
N TRP A 452 10.25 20.60 16.77
CA TRP A 452 9.10 19.92 16.16
C TRP A 452 9.41 18.49 15.77
N VAL A 453 10.60 18.23 15.21
CA VAL A 453 11.04 16.85 14.92
C VAL A 453 11.12 16.03 16.21
N GLY A 454 11.75 16.56 17.26
CA GLY A 454 11.85 15.87 18.56
C GLY A 454 10.48 15.59 19.20
N LYS A 455 9.55 16.55 19.13
CA LYS A 455 8.18 16.36 19.60
C LYS A 455 7.40 15.33 18.79
N SER A 456 7.61 15.32 17.48
CA SER A 456 7.00 14.32 16.59
C SER A 456 7.46 12.91 16.96
N PHE A 457 8.76 12.71 17.22
CA PHE A 457 9.27 11.43 17.73
C PHE A 457 8.66 11.04 19.08
N GLN A 458 8.56 11.99 20.02
CA GLN A 458 8.02 11.73 21.35
C GLN A 458 6.54 11.28 21.29
N MET A 459 5.71 12.02 20.55
CA MET A 459 4.28 11.73 20.41
C MET A 459 4.03 10.48 19.58
N GLY A 460 4.75 10.32 18.46
CA GLY A 460 4.66 9.10 17.65
C GLY A 460 5.01 7.86 18.46
N TYR A 461 6.05 7.92 19.30
CA TYR A 461 6.48 6.77 20.13
C TYR A 461 5.37 6.34 21.09
N HIS A 462 4.72 7.33 21.72
CA HIS A 462 3.60 7.07 22.60
C HIS A 462 2.44 6.37 21.86
N MET A 463 2.13 6.79 20.63
CA MET A 463 1.11 6.14 19.80
C MET A 463 1.47 4.69 19.44
N ILE A 464 2.71 4.41 19.00
CA ILE A 464 3.13 3.03 18.70
C ILE A 464 3.04 2.16 19.94
N TYR A 465 3.54 2.64 21.08
CA TYR A 465 3.48 1.91 22.33
C TYR A 465 2.04 1.53 22.69
N ASN A 466 1.10 2.46 22.53
CA ASN A 466 -0.31 2.23 22.79
C ASN A 466 -0.95 1.22 21.82
N THR A 467 -0.44 1.07 20.59
CA THR A 467 -0.92 0.03 19.65
C THR A 467 -0.40 -1.38 19.95
N LEU A 468 0.67 -1.52 20.72
CA LEU A 468 1.21 -2.83 21.10
C LEU A 468 0.62 -3.36 22.42
N ILE A 469 -0.38 -2.66 22.98
CA ILE A 469 -1.05 -3.08 24.21
C ILE A 469 -1.80 -4.39 23.95
N PRO A 470 -1.57 -5.45 24.75
CA PRO A 470 -2.21 -6.76 24.57
C PRO A 470 -3.73 -6.73 24.75
N ASP A 471 -4.21 -5.80 25.57
CA ASP A 471 -5.60 -5.68 25.98
C ASP A 471 -6.15 -4.29 25.61
N LEU A 472 -6.86 -4.25 24.48
CA LEU A 472 -7.50 -3.04 23.96
C LEU A 472 -8.73 -2.65 24.80
N GLU A 473 -9.36 -3.61 25.48
CA GLU A 473 -10.48 -3.39 26.38
C GLU A 473 -10.04 -2.60 27.62
N TYR A 474 -8.82 -2.87 28.12
CA TYR A 474 -8.20 -2.07 29.18
C TYR A 474 -7.95 -0.61 28.75
N VAL A 475 -7.56 -0.37 27.49
CA VAL A 475 -7.35 1.01 26.98
C VAL A 475 -8.65 1.81 27.03
N PHE A 476 -9.77 1.23 26.59
CA PHE A 476 -11.06 1.92 26.55
C PHE A 476 -11.77 2.00 27.91
N THR A 477 -11.33 1.26 28.92
CA THR A 477 -11.86 1.37 30.29
C THR A 477 -11.15 2.45 31.12
N ILE A 478 -9.91 2.82 30.76
CA ILE A 478 -9.13 3.86 31.45
C ILE A 478 -9.26 5.20 30.77
N VAL A 479 -9.28 5.23 29.44
CA VAL A 479 -9.36 6.47 28.67
C VAL A 479 -10.81 6.94 28.69
N THR A 480 -11.07 7.98 29.49
CA THR A 480 -12.37 8.64 29.46
C THR A 480 -12.45 9.59 28.26
N PRO A 481 -13.65 9.90 27.75
CA PRO A 481 -13.82 10.95 26.73
C PRO A 481 -13.22 12.30 27.17
N GLU A 482 -13.14 12.55 28.48
CA GLU A 482 -12.54 13.75 29.07
C GLU A 482 -11.00 13.76 28.93
N ASP A 483 -10.34 12.60 28.96
CA ASP A 483 -8.89 12.47 28.77
C ASP A 483 -8.45 12.70 27.31
N ILE A 484 -9.37 12.54 26.35
CA ILE A 484 -9.13 12.85 24.92
C ILE A 484 -9.38 14.34 24.65
N ALA A 485 -10.24 14.98 25.45
CA ALA A 485 -10.52 16.41 25.36
C ALA A 485 -9.44 17.27 26.05
N GLN A 486 -8.77 16.75 27.08
CA GLN A 486 -7.56 17.34 27.69
C GLN A 486 -6.36 17.19 26.76
#